data_AF-A0A257W7B3-F1
#
_entry.id   AF-A0A257W7B3-F1
#
_cell.length_a   1.000
_cell.length_b   1.000
_cell.length_c   1.000
_cell.angle_alpha   90.00
_cell.angle_beta   90.00
_cell.angle_gamma   90.00
#
_symmetry.space_group_name_H-M   'P 1'
#
loop_
_entity.id
_entity.type
_entity.pdbx_description
1 polymer ?
#
loop_
_entity_poly.entity_id
_entity_poly.type
_entity_poly.pdbx_seq_one_letter_code
_entity_poly.pdbx_strand_id
1 'polypeptide(L)'
;MAIRGNFCTLDAAGNISDRRAGRIASEIGKKLCEKLDQIKIPGVEVFVRPVKEYRLVIVFRGEGLWGDVDDTDPQATGVPPLAAMPRTSGSQKTADVANQFLKQAREILKDDAPANFLTLRGIDKLPAIPTFEEVYGLRSGAIAVYPMYRGLARLVSMTVLDAGQTLDDQMVRLKAEWDNYDFFFVHFKYTDSTGEDGNFAAKVQRTEELDGCIPKIMALKPDVLIVTGDHSTPSKMKSHSWHPVPTMLVAENCRYDGSTEFGEASCLRGGLGQFEAKYLMMLAMAHAGRLDKYGA
;
A
#
# COMPACT_ATOMS: atom_id res chain seq x y z
N MET A 1 9.51 10.83 -8.76
CA MET A 1 8.12 10.68 -9.23
C MET A 1 7.81 9.22 -9.39
N ALA A 2 6.68 8.77 -8.85
CA ALA A 2 6.11 7.46 -9.15
C ALA A 2 4.85 7.69 -9.99
N ILE A 3 4.69 6.88 -11.03
CA ILE A 3 3.65 7.06 -12.05
C ILE A 3 3.06 5.70 -12.34
N ARG A 4 1.74 5.60 -12.32
CA ARG A 4 1.06 4.41 -12.81
C ARG A 4 0.97 4.47 -14.32
N GLY A 5 1.42 3.42 -15.00
CA GLY A 5 1.21 3.24 -16.43
C GLY A 5 0.15 2.18 -16.72
N ASN A 6 -0.55 2.34 -17.83
CA ASN A 6 -1.35 1.28 -18.46
C ASN A 6 -0.96 1.17 -19.93
N PHE A 7 -0.56 -0.02 -20.37
CA PHE A 7 -0.46 -0.32 -21.79
C PHE A 7 -1.84 -0.23 -22.45
N CYS A 8 -1.88 0.34 -23.66
CA CYS A 8 -3.07 0.49 -24.47
C CYS A 8 -2.78 0.19 -25.94
N THR A 9 -3.85 0.04 -26.72
CA THR A 9 -3.81 -0.11 -28.17
C THR A 9 -4.23 1.21 -28.81
N LEU A 10 -3.39 1.74 -29.70
CA LEU A 10 -3.71 2.80 -30.63
C LEU A 10 -4.13 2.20 -31.97
N ASP A 11 -5.15 2.79 -32.59
CA ASP A 11 -5.50 2.54 -33.98
C ASP A 11 -4.60 3.30 -34.97
N ALA A 12 -4.85 3.12 -36.26
CA ALA A 12 -4.10 3.78 -37.33
C ALA A 12 -4.23 5.32 -37.34
N ALA A 13 -5.30 5.86 -36.74
CA ALA A 13 -5.48 7.30 -36.57
C ALA A 13 -4.79 7.83 -35.30
N GLY A 14 -4.18 6.95 -34.50
CA GLY A 14 -3.54 7.31 -33.23
C GLY A 14 -4.52 7.46 -32.07
N ASN A 15 -5.77 7.02 -32.22
CA ASN A 15 -6.77 7.02 -31.15
C ASN A 15 -6.68 5.74 -30.33
N ILE A 16 -7.01 5.81 -29.05
CA ILE A 16 -7.03 4.63 -28.18
C ILE A 16 -8.21 3.75 -28.56
N SER A 17 -7.95 2.59 -29.14
CA SER A 17 -8.97 1.58 -29.47
C SER A 17 -9.24 0.63 -28.30
N ASP A 18 -8.23 0.35 -27.47
CA ASP A 18 -8.38 -0.41 -26.23
C ASP A 18 -7.45 0.15 -25.14
N ARG A 19 -8.05 0.65 -24.05
CA ARG A 19 -7.33 1.22 -22.89
C ARG A 19 -6.54 0.20 -22.06
N ARG A 20 -6.72 -1.10 -22.33
CA ARG A 20 -6.11 -2.20 -21.57
C ARG A 20 -5.34 -3.17 -22.46
N ALA A 21 -5.23 -2.87 -23.75
CA ALA A 21 -4.57 -3.72 -24.74
C ALA A 21 -4.98 -5.20 -24.64
N GLY A 22 -6.29 -5.48 -24.64
CA GLY A 22 -6.82 -6.84 -24.54
C GLY A 22 -6.54 -7.54 -23.21
N ARG A 23 -6.09 -6.81 -22.17
CA ARG A 23 -5.54 -7.37 -20.93
C ARG A 23 -4.44 -8.39 -21.22
N ILE A 24 -3.39 -7.95 -21.91
CA ILE A 24 -2.20 -8.78 -22.17
C ILE A 24 -1.76 -9.56 -20.92
N ALA A 25 -1.24 -10.77 -21.12
CA ALA A 25 -0.66 -11.56 -20.04
C ALA A 25 0.53 -10.83 -19.40
N SER A 26 0.75 -11.02 -18.09
CA SER A 26 1.84 -10.38 -17.36
C SER A 26 3.23 -10.63 -17.96
N GLU A 27 3.45 -11.80 -18.58
CA GLU A 27 4.72 -12.11 -19.26
C GLU A 27 4.96 -11.25 -20.50
N ILE A 28 3.90 -10.86 -21.21
CA ILE A 28 4.00 -9.91 -22.32
C ILE A 28 4.31 -8.53 -21.75
N GLY A 29 3.54 -8.10 -20.74
CA GLY A 29 3.75 -6.80 -20.09
C GLY A 29 5.16 -6.63 -19.53
N LYS A 30 5.76 -7.70 -18.99
CA LYS A 30 7.16 -7.72 -18.53
C LYS A 30 8.15 -7.42 -19.65
N LYS A 31 8.05 -8.10 -20.79
CA LYS A 31 8.92 -7.85 -21.95
C LYS A 31 8.80 -6.43 -22.49
N LEU A 32 7.59 -5.88 -22.51
CA LEU A 32 7.38 -4.49 -22.94
C LEU A 32 8.01 -3.50 -21.94
N CYS A 33 7.91 -3.76 -20.64
CA CYS A 33 8.59 -2.95 -19.62
C CYS A 33 10.11 -3.01 -19.80
N GLU A 34 10.70 -4.17 -20.09
CA GLU A 34 12.14 -4.33 -20.34
C GLU A 34 12.62 -3.48 -21.54
N LYS A 35 11.82 -3.38 -22.61
CA LYS A 35 12.09 -2.49 -23.74
C LYS A 35 12.07 -1.02 -23.30
N LEU A 36 11.05 -0.61 -22.55
CA LEU A 36 10.87 0.77 -22.09
C LEU A 36 11.89 1.19 -21.02
N ASP A 37 12.40 0.26 -20.22
CA ASP A 37 13.41 0.52 -19.17
C ASP A 37 14.76 1.02 -19.75
N GLN A 38 14.95 0.87 -21.07
CA GLN A 38 16.12 1.38 -21.77
C GLN A 38 16.02 2.86 -22.14
N ILE A 39 14.84 3.48 -22.03
CA ILE A 39 14.61 4.89 -22.36
C ILE A 39 15.55 5.78 -21.56
N LYS A 40 16.23 6.70 -22.25
CA LYS A 40 17.13 7.69 -21.64
C LYS A 40 16.54 9.09 -21.77
N ILE A 41 16.54 9.81 -20.65
CA ILE A 41 16.13 11.21 -20.58
C ILE A 41 17.25 11.97 -19.87
N PRO A 42 17.83 13.03 -20.49
CA PRO A 42 18.93 13.78 -19.87
C PRO A 42 18.56 14.30 -18.47
N GLY A 43 19.43 14.03 -17.49
CA GLY A 43 19.25 14.47 -16.10
C GLY A 43 18.14 13.76 -15.31
N VAL A 44 17.57 12.67 -15.84
CA VAL A 44 16.54 11.87 -15.17
C VAL A 44 16.82 10.38 -15.36
N GLU A 45 16.95 9.65 -14.25
CA GLU A 45 16.91 8.20 -14.26
C GLU A 45 15.47 7.73 -14.44
N VAL A 46 15.27 6.77 -15.34
CA VAL A 46 13.97 6.18 -15.64
C VAL A 46 14.00 4.71 -15.23
N PHE A 47 12.99 4.29 -14.48
CA PHE A 47 12.76 2.88 -14.15
C PHE A 47 11.34 2.50 -14.58
N VAL A 48 11.20 1.39 -15.29
CA VAL A 48 9.93 0.84 -15.75
C VAL A 48 9.81 -0.59 -15.23
N ARG A 49 8.78 -0.86 -14.43
CA ARG A 49 8.58 -2.18 -13.81
C ARG A 49 7.18 -2.71 -14.09
N PRO A 50 7.05 -4.00 -14.46
CA PRO A 50 5.74 -4.60 -14.64
C PRO A 50 5.03 -4.73 -13.28
N VAL A 51 3.70 -4.66 -13.31
CA VAL A 51 2.87 -4.89 -12.12
C VAL A 51 2.00 -6.12 -12.34
N LYS A 52 0.94 -6.02 -13.16
CA LYS A 52 0.06 -7.14 -13.49
C LYS A 52 -0.67 -6.84 -14.80
N GLU A 53 -0.68 -7.81 -15.70
CA GLU A 53 -1.28 -7.69 -17.04
C GLU A 53 -0.72 -6.45 -17.76
N TYR A 54 -1.60 -5.56 -18.21
CA TYR A 54 -1.29 -4.29 -18.88
C TYR A 54 -0.78 -3.18 -17.95
N ARG A 55 -0.70 -3.41 -16.64
CA ARG A 55 -0.32 -2.40 -15.64
C ARG A 55 1.19 -2.42 -15.41
N LEU A 56 1.75 -1.22 -15.27
CA LEU A 56 3.15 -1.00 -14.99
C LEU A 56 3.33 0.20 -14.05
N VAL A 57 4.50 0.32 -13.46
CA VAL A 57 4.93 1.50 -12.72
C VAL A 57 6.15 2.10 -13.41
N ILE A 58 6.14 3.43 -13.55
CA ILE A 58 7.26 4.20 -14.05
C ILE A 58 7.76 5.08 -12.89
N VAL A 59 9.07 5.09 -12.66
CA VAL A 59 9.70 5.96 -11.67
C VAL A 59 10.68 6.87 -12.40
N PHE A 60 10.47 8.19 -12.25
CA PHE A 60 11.44 9.19 -12.67
C PHE A 60 12.20 9.69 -11.44
N ARG A 61 13.52 9.56 -11.44
CA ARG A 61 14.39 10.09 -10.39
C ARG A 61 15.33 11.15 -10.98
N GLY A 62 15.27 12.35 -10.43
CA GLY A 62 16.05 13.49 -10.87
C GLY A 62 15.67 14.75 -10.08
N GLU A 63 16.53 15.75 -10.13
CA GLU A 63 16.30 17.02 -9.43
C GLU A 63 15.19 17.85 -10.09
N GLY A 64 14.49 18.68 -9.31
CA GLY A 64 13.47 19.60 -9.82
C GLY A 64 12.21 18.92 -10.39
N LEU A 65 11.99 17.64 -10.07
CA LEU A 65 10.74 16.95 -10.40
C LEU A 65 9.68 17.19 -9.32
N TRP A 66 8.49 17.56 -9.74
CA TRP A 66 7.33 17.84 -8.90
C TRP A 66 6.06 17.15 -9.41
N GLY A 67 5.08 16.91 -8.52
CA GLY A 67 3.75 16.39 -8.84
C GLY A 67 2.90 17.40 -9.61
N ASP A 68 1.57 17.28 -9.51
CA ASP A 68 0.61 18.18 -10.15
C ASP A 68 0.75 18.26 -11.68
N VAL A 69 0.85 17.08 -12.31
CA VAL A 69 0.80 16.92 -13.76
C VAL A 69 -0.44 16.11 -14.12
N ASP A 70 -1.16 16.55 -15.16
CA ASP A 70 -2.35 15.86 -15.64
C ASP A 70 -2.04 14.44 -16.15
N ASP A 71 -2.99 13.53 -15.92
CA ASP A 71 -2.99 12.19 -16.48
C ASP A 71 -3.01 12.25 -18.02
N THR A 72 -2.38 11.28 -18.68
CA THR A 72 -2.41 11.16 -20.15
C THR A 72 -3.47 10.18 -20.66
N ASP A 73 -4.12 9.45 -19.75
CA ASP A 73 -5.27 8.60 -20.04
C ASP A 73 -6.55 9.45 -20.12
N PRO A 74 -7.17 9.64 -21.31
CA PRO A 74 -8.40 10.41 -21.47
C PRO A 74 -9.63 9.72 -20.84
N GLN A 75 -9.43 8.52 -20.31
CA GLN A 75 -10.45 7.66 -19.76
C GLN A 75 -11.54 7.20 -20.74
N ALA A 76 -11.32 7.39 -22.04
CA ALA A 76 -12.24 7.02 -23.12
C ALA A 76 -11.49 6.30 -24.25
N THR A 77 -12.25 5.57 -25.09
CA THR A 77 -11.77 5.01 -26.36
C THR A 77 -12.23 5.89 -27.53
N GLY A 78 -11.62 5.73 -28.71
CA GLY A 78 -11.92 6.53 -29.90
C GLY A 78 -11.37 7.96 -29.87
N VAL A 79 -10.54 8.28 -28.88
CA VAL A 79 -9.88 9.57 -28.70
C VAL A 79 -8.36 9.38 -28.54
N PRO A 80 -7.53 10.37 -28.91
CA PRO A 80 -6.08 10.26 -28.75
C PRO A 80 -5.70 10.32 -27.26
N PRO A 81 -4.53 9.77 -26.88
CA PRO A 81 -3.93 10.04 -25.58
C PRO A 81 -3.73 11.56 -25.37
N LEU A 82 -3.87 12.02 -24.13
CA LEU A 82 -3.63 13.41 -23.78
C LEU A 82 -2.12 13.67 -23.64
N ALA A 83 -1.71 14.94 -23.75
CA ALA A 83 -0.37 15.35 -23.33
C ALA A 83 -0.32 15.46 -21.80
N ALA A 84 0.84 15.18 -21.21
CA ALA A 84 1.07 15.50 -19.81
C ALA A 84 1.18 17.03 -19.68
N MET A 85 0.23 17.65 -18.97
CA MET A 85 0.17 19.11 -18.80
C MET A 85 0.47 19.48 -17.34
N PRO A 86 1.35 20.45 -17.08
CA PRO A 86 1.62 20.89 -15.72
C PRO A 86 0.46 21.75 -15.21
N ARG A 87 0.02 21.52 -13.96
CA ARG A 87 -0.96 22.39 -13.29
C ARG A 87 -0.32 23.57 -12.57
N THR A 88 0.99 23.48 -12.31
CA THR A 88 1.76 24.54 -11.66
C THR A 88 3.08 24.77 -12.40
N SER A 89 3.68 25.95 -12.23
CA SER A 89 4.99 26.26 -12.83
C SER A 89 6.10 25.30 -12.36
N GLY A 90 6.03 24.81 -11.12
CA GLY A 90 6.97 23.82 -10.57
C GLY A 90 6.91 22.45 -11.25
N SER A 91 5.80 22.14 -11.94
CA SER A 91 5.55 20.84 -12.56
C SER A 91 5.99 20.76 -14.02
N GLN A 92 6.46 21.87 -14.62
CA GLN A 92 6.80 21.94 -16.05
C GLN A 92 7.86 20.90 -16.44
N LYS A 93 8.94 20.79 -15.66
CA LYS A 93 10.00 19.81 -15.91
C LYS A 93 9.47 18.38 -15.92
N THR A 94 8.55 18.04 -15.01
CA THR A 94 7.94 16.71 -14.96
C THR A 94 7.07 16.45 -16.19
N ALA A 95 6.27 17.44 -16.62
CA ALA A 95 5.46 17.34 -17.83
C ALA A 95 6.33 17.13 -19.08
N ASP A 96 7.43 17.86 -19.22
CA ASP A 96 8.36 17.73 -20.34
C ASP A 96 9.01 16.33 -20.37
N VAL A 97 9.46 15.85 -19.21
CA VAL A 97 10.02 14.50 -19.04
C VAL A 97 8.99 13.42 -19.39
N ALA A 98 7.75 13.55 -18.92
CA ALA A 98 6.67 12.60 -19.20
C ALA A 98 6.33 12.57 -20.70
N ASN A 99 6.23 13.72 -21.35
CA ASN A 99 5.97 13.81 -22.79
C ASN A 99 7.15 13.27 -23.62
N GLN A 100 8.39 13.53 -23.20
CA GLN A 100 9.58 12.96 -23.85
C GLN A 100 9.63 11.44 -23.69
N PHE A 101 9.29 10.91 -22.51
CA PHE A 101 9.17 9.48 -22.26
C PHE A 101 8.13 8.85 -23.19
N LEU A 102 6.92 9.41 -23.23
CA LEU A 102 5.83 8.91 -24.07
C LEU A 102 6.17 8.95 -25.57
N LYS A 103 6.87 9.99 -26.03
CA LYS A 103 7.34 10.07 -27.41
C LYS A 103 8.30 8.93 -27.75
N GLN A 104 9.28 8.64 -26.90
CA GLN A 104 10.20 7.52 -27.10
C GLN A 104 9.49 6.17 -26.99
N ALA A 105 8.58 6.02 -26.03
CA ALA A 105 7.80 4.81 -25.84
C ALA A 105 6.92 4.50 -27.07
N ARG A 106 6.34 5.52 -27.72
CA ARG A 106 5.58 5.34 -28.96
C ARG A 106 6.42 4.72 -30.06
N GLU A 107 7.65 5.18 -30.24
CA GLU A 107 8.55 4.64 -31.27
C GLU A 107 9.02 3.22 -30.95
N ILE A 108 9.33 2.94 -29.68
CA ILE A 108 9.79 1.63 -29.23
C ILE A 108 8.71 0.55 -29.37
N LEU A 109 7.45 0.92 -29.11
CA LEU A 109 6.34 -0.03 -29.06
C LEU A 109 5.50 -0.08 -30.34
N LYS A 110 5.77 0.75 -31.35
CA LYS A 110 4.87 0.92 -32.52
C LYS A 110 4.50 -0.38 -33.24
N ASP A 111 5.39 -1.36 -33.25
CA ASP A 111 5.22 -2.65 -33.92
C ASP A 111 4.75 -3.77 -32.96
N ASP A 112 4.58 -3.47 -31.67
CA ASP A 112 4.08 -4.41 -30.66
C ASP A 112 2.55 -4.46 -30.68
N ALA A 113 1.97 -5.66 -30.72
CA ALA A 113 0.53 -5.87 -30.64
C ALA A 113 0.17 -6.80 -29.48
N PRO A 114 -0.95 -6.58 -28.79
CA PRO A 114 -1.89 -5.46 -28.95
C PRO A 114 -1.44 -4.17 -28.26
N ALA A 115 -0.34 -4.16 -27.51
CA ALA A 115 0.11 -3.04 -26.68
C ALA A 115 1.17 -2.16 -27.37
N ASN A 116 0.75 -1.36 -28.34
CA ASN A 116 1.63 -0.46 -29.10
C ASN A 116 1.85 0.92 -28.46
N PHE A 117 1.24 1.18 -27.29
CA PHE A 117 1.43 2.43 -26.55
C PHE A 117 1.12 2.27 -25.06
N LEU A 118 1.29 3.34 -24.28
CA LEU A 118 0.87 3.41 -22.89
C LEU A 118 0.38 4.80 -22.49
N THR A 119 -0.46 4.85 -21.45
CA THR A 119 -0.91 6.08 -20.80
C THR A 119 -0.44 6.15 -19.36
N LEU A 120 -0.24 7.36 -18.86
CA LEU A 120 0.28 7.69 -17.53
C LEU A 120 -0.84 8.22 -16.64
N ARG A 121 -0.83 7.81 -15.38
CA ARG A 121 -1.80 8.21 -14.37
C ARG A 121 -1.16 8.41 -13.01
N GLY A 122 -1.69 9.35 -12.24
CA GLY A 122 -1.25 9.63 -10.87
C GLY A 122 0.24 9.99 -10.85
N ILE A 123 0.63 10.98 -11.65
CA ILE A 123 2.01 11.45 -11.72
C ILE A 123 2.32 12.24 -10.44
N ASP A 124 2.94 11.58 -9.47
CA ASP A 124 3.13 12.18 -8.16
C ASP A 124 4.51 11.94 -7.55
N LYS A 125 4.89 12.85 -6.66
CA LYS A 125 6.11 12.80 -5.88
C LYS A 125 5.82 12.06 -4.59
N LEU A 126 6.84 11.38 -4.07
CA LEU A 126 6.80 10.95 -2.69
C LEU A 126 6.63 12.19 -1.80
N PRO A 127 5.53 12.33 -1.04
CA PRO A 127 5.41 13.45 -0.13
C PRO A 127 6.48 13.35 0.95
N ALA A 128 6.83 14.49 1.56
CA ALA A 128 7.68 14.52 2.74
C ALA A 128 6.89 13.97 3.93
N ILE A 129 6.80 12.64 4.02
CA ILE A 129 6.18 11.94 5.13
C ILE A 129 7.27 11.76 6.19
N PRO A 130 7.09 12.28 7.41
CA PRO A 130 7.98 11.98 8.51
C PRO A 130 8.08 10.47 8.74
N THR A 131 9.27 10.01 9.12
CA THR A 131 9.50 8.62 9.48
C THR A 131 8.70 8.24 10.74
N PHE A 132 8.46 6.94 10.92
CA PHE A 132 7.80 6.43 12.13
C PHE A 132 8.57 6.83 13.40
N GLU A 133 9.91 6.80 13.33
CA GLU A 133 10.79 7.23 14.42
C GLU A 133 10.71 8.74 14.67
N GLU A 134 10.64 9.59 13.64
CA GLU A 134 10.46 11.04 13.83
C GLU A 134 9.12 11.39 14.50
N VAL A 135 8.05 10.65 14.21
CA VAL A 135 6.72 10.91 14.77
C VAL A 135 6.56 10.34 16.18
N TYR A 136 7.04 9.11 16.42
CA TYR A 136 6.77 8.37 17.64
C TYR A 136 8.01 8.10 18.51
N GLY A 137 9.22 8.36 18.02
CA GLY A 137 10.46 8.08 18.76
C GLY A 137 10.72 6.58 18.99
N LEU A 138 10.19 5.71 18.13
CA LEU A 138 10.28 4.24 18.28
C LEU A 138 11.06 3.59 17.13
N ARG A 139 11.97 2.67 17.48
CA ARG A 139 12.54 1.73 16.50
C ARG A 139 11.47 0.72 16.13
N SER A 140 11.17 0.60 14.84
CA SER A 140 10.01 -0.14 14.38
C SER A 140 10.34 -1.27 13.42
N GLY A 141 9.76 -2.45 13.69
CA GLY A 141 9.81 -3.63 12.83
C GLY A 141 8.44 -3.92 12.21
N ALA A 142 8.40 -4.23 10.91
CA ALA A 142 7.18 -4.61 10.22
C ALA A 142 7.27 -6.04 9.69
N ILE A 143 6.37 -6.90 10.17
CA ILE A 143 6.23 -8.31 9.78
C ILE A 143 4.96 -8.42 8.93
N ALA A 144 5.13 -8.27 7.62
CA ALA A 144 4.04 -8.32 6.65
C ALA A 144 4.39 -9.16 5.42
N VAL A 145 3.49 -10.06 5.04
CA VAL A 145 3.60 -10.88 3.82
C VAL A 145 3.15 -10.08 2.59
N TYR A 146 2.06 -9.32 2.69
CA TYR A 146 1.45 -8.64 1.54
C TYR A 146 2.32 -7.46 1.04
N PRO A 147 2.67 -7.39 -0.26
CA PRO A 147 3.60 -6.38 -0.79
C PRO A 147 3.19 -4.93 -0.51
N MET A 148 1.90 -4.60 -0.51
CA MET A 148 1.43 -3.25 -0.23
C MET A 148 1.81 -2.80 1.18
N TYR A 149 1.60 -3.65 2.19
CA TYR A 149 1.95 -3.33 3.58
C TYR A 149 3.46 -3.24 3.80
N ARG A 150 4.25 -4.06 3.09
CA ARG A 150 5.72 -3.91 3.05
C ARG A 150 6.12 -2.57 2.43
N GLY A 151 5.41 -2.11 1.40
CA GLY A 151 5.61 -0.81 0.78
C GLY A 151 5.30 0.34 1.73
N LEU A 152 4.14 0.29 2.41
CA LEU A 152 3.73 1.30 3.39
C LEU A 152 4.68 1.34 4.60
N ALA A 153 5.12 0.20 5.10
CA ALA A 153 6.11 0.15 6.18
C ALA A 153 7.43 0.83 5.76
N ARG A 154 7.94 0.56 4.54
CA ARG A 154 9.13 1.25 4.01
C ARG A 154 8.92 2.73 3.78
N LEU A 155 7.70 3.13 3.39
CA LEU A 155 7.34 4.51 3.13
C LEU A 155 7.54 5.39 4.37
N VAL A 156 7.26 4.85 5.55
CA VAL A 156 7.48 5.52 6.85
C VAL A 156 8.75 5.02 7.56
N SER A 157 9.70 4.43 6.82
CA SER A 157 11.01 3.98 7.32
C SER A 157 10.99 2.93 8.44
N MET A 158 9.96 2.08 8.52
CA MET A 158 10.02 0.89 9.37
C MET A 158 10.94 -0.17 8.76
N THR A 159 11.63 -0.94 9.60
CA THR A 159 12.41 -2.09 9.12
C THR A 159 11.47 -3.23 8.73
N VAL A 160 11.38 -3.53 7.43
CA VAL A 160 10.57 -4.66 6.95
C VAL A 160 11.32 -5.97 7.15
N LEU A 161 10.82 -6.77 8.08
CA LEU A 161 11.35 -8.09 8.43
C LEU A 161 10.80 -9.16 7.48
N ASP A 162 11.50 -10.29 7.41
CA ASP A 162 11.00 -11.46 6.70
C ASP A 162 9.87 -12.12 7.50
N ALA A 163 8.66 -12.07 6.93
CA ALA A 163 7.45 -12.59 7.55
C ALA A 163 7.22 -14.08 7.29
N GLY A 164 8.05 -14.73 6.47
CA GLY A 164 7.79 -16.09 6.00
C GLY A 164 6.47 -16.18 5.23
N GLN A 165 5.77 -17.30 5.35
CA GLN A 165 4.51 -17.56 4.62
C GLN A 165 3.31 -17.77 5.56
N THR A 166 3.56 -18.21 6.79
CA THR A 166 2.55 -18.56 7.79
C THR A 166 2.59 -17.62 8.99
N LEU A 167 1.53 -17.60 9.80
CA LEU A 167 1.56 -16.88 11.08
C LEU A 167 2.62 -17.45 12.03
N ASP A 168 2.88 -18.76 11.99
CA ASP A 168 3.93 -19.36 12.82
C ASP A 168 5.32 -18.83 12.43
N ASP A 169 5.61 -18.67 11.14
CA ASP A 169 6.85 -18.02 10.70
C ASP A 169 6.95 -16.58 11.22
N GLN A 170 5.83 -15.84 11.19
CA GLN A 170 5.77 -14.48 11.72
C GLN A 170 6.04 -14.45 13.23
N MET A 171 5.51 -15.40 14.00
CA MET A 171 5.74 -15.49 15.45
C MET A 171 7.17 -15.88 15.78
N VAL A 172 7.78 -16.78 14.99
CA VAL A 172 9.20 -17.12 15.11
C VAL A 172 10.07 -15.88 14.84
N ARG A 173 9.77 -15.13 13.78
CA ARG A 173 10.47 -13.88 13.47
C ARG A 173 10.28 -12.85 14.57
N LEU A 174 9.06 -12.64 15.04
CA LEU A 174 8.74 -11.68 16.10
C LEU A 174 9.57 -11.98 17.36
N LYS A 175 9.60 -13.23 17.78
CA LYS A 175 10.40 -13.66 18.94
C LYS A 175 11.91 -13.45 18.72
N ALA A 176 12.42 -13.74 17.54
CA ALA A 176 13.84 -13.60 17.22
C ALA A 176 14.33 -12.14 17.22
N GLU A 177 13.43 -11.20 16.89
CA GLU A 177 13.74 -9.78 16.76
C GLU A 177 13.28 -8.95 17.96
N TRP A 178 12.62 -9.56 18.96
CA TRP A 178 11.87 -8.88 20.01
C TRP A 178 12.65 -7.76 20.69
N ASP A 179 13.92 -8.01 21.04
CA ASP A 179 14.77 -7.05 21.76
C ASP A 179 15.41 -5.97 20.85
N ASN A 180 15.23 -6.07 19.53
CA ASN A 180 15.83 -5.14 18.56
C ASN A 180 14.96 -3.91 18.27
N TYR A 181 13.67 -3.94 18.62
CA TYR A 181 12.69 -2.91 18.27
C TYR A 181 11.78 -2.56 19.44
N ASP A 182 11.23 -1.35 19.42
CA ASP A 182 10.30 -0.85 20.43
C ASP A 182 8.84 -1.00 19.97
N PHE A 183 8.61 -1.21 18.67
CA PHE A 183 7.28 -1.42 18.08
C PHE A 183 7.31 -2.46 16.96
N PHE A 184 6.31 -3.35 16.96
CA PHE A 184 6.09 -4.31 15.89
C PHE A 184 4.72 -4.11 15.24
N PHE A 185 4.70 -3.98 13.92
CA PHE A 185 3.49 -4.13 13.10
C PHE A 185 3.46 -5.54 12.51
N VAL A 186 2.49 -6.35 12.92
CA VAL A 186 2.29 -7.72 12.41
C VAL A 186 1.00 -7.73 11.57
N HIS A 187 1.09 -8.20 10.32
CA HIS A 187 -0.03 -8.16 9.38
C HIS A 187 -0.43 -9.53 8.86
N PHE A 188 -1.72 -9.84 8.96
CA PHE A 188 -2.34 -11.07 8.49
C PHE A 188 -3.41 -10.82 7.43
N LYS A 189 -3.16 -11.23 6.18
CA LYS A 189 -4.01 -10.90 5.01
C LYS A 189 -5.25 -11.78 4.87
N TYR A 190 -5.18 -13.04 5.30
CA TYR A 190 -6.07 -14.09 4.77
C TYR A 190 -7.52 -13.98 5.27
N THR A 191 -7.76 -13.27 6.37
CA THR A 191 -9.12 -12.89 6.83
C THR A 191 -9.85 -11.98 5.84
N ASP A 192 -9.12 -11.08 5.18
CA ASP A 192 -9.68 -10.19 4.18
C ASP A 192 -9.99 -10.93 2.87
N SER A 193 -9.03 -11.72 2.36
CA SER A 193 -9.20 -12.46 1.10
C SER A 193 -10.41 -13.41 1.14
N THR A 194 -10.60 -14.13 2.26
CA THR A 194 -11.76 -15.01 2.46
C THR A 194 -13.08 -14.24 2.61
N GLY A 195 -13.02 -13.00 3.09
CA GLY A 195 -14.13 -12.05 3.05
C GLY A 195 -14.51 -11.64 1.63
N GLU A 196 -13.54 -11.29 0.79
CA GLU A 196 -13.77 -10.95 -0.64
C GLU A 196 -14.32 -12.14 -1.43
N ASP A 197 -13.89 -13.37 -1.13
CA ASP A 197 -14.43 -14.60 -1.74
C ASP A 197 -15.89 -14.88 -1.30
N GLY A 198 -16.34 -14.23 -0.23
CA GLY A 198 -17.62 -14.48 0.44
C GLY A 198 -17.68 -15.81 1.17
N ASN A 199 -16.52 -16.41 1.47
CA ASN A 199 -16.42 -17.66 2.18
C ASN A 199 -16.37 -17.40 3.69
N PHE A 200 -17.55 -17.31 4.30
CA PHE A 200 -17.69 -17.05 5.73
C PHE A 200 -16.97 -18.09 6.61
N ALA A 201 -17.13 -19.39 6.30
CA ALA A 201 -16.51 -20.45 7.10
C ALA A 201 -14.98 -20.37 7.06
N ALA A 202 -14.40 -20.13 5.88
CA ALA A 202 -12.95 -19.93 5.78
C ALA A 202 -12.50 -18.66 6.51
N LYS A 203 -13.29 -17.57 6.49
CA LYS A 203 -12.96 -16.36 7.23
C LYS A 203 -12.91 -16.60 8.74
N VAL A 204 -13.86 -17.37 9.29
CA VAL A 204 -13.84 -17.80 10.70
C VAL A 204 -12.57 -18.59 11.00
N GLN A 205 -12.24 -19.60 10.19
CA GLN A 205 -11.02 -20.39 10.36
C GLN A 205 -9.76 -19.51 10.35
N ARG A 206 -9.66 -18.52 9.46
CA ARG A 206 -8.51 -17.59 9.44
C ARG A 206 -8.46 -16.72 10.71
N THR A 207 -9.59 -16.30 11.24
CA THR A 207 -9.61 -15.57 12.53
C THR A 207 -9.15 -16.46 13.69
N GLU A 208 -9.56 -17.74 13.72
CA GLU A 208 -9.11 -18.70 14.72
C GLU A 208 -7.60 -18.99 14.63
N GLU A 209 -7.03 -19.03 13.41
CA GLU A 209 -5.58 -19.14 13.21
C GLU A 209 -4.83 -17.94 13.83
N LEU A 210 -5.37 -16.73 13.68
CA LEU A 210 -4.82 -15.53 14.32
C LEU A 210 -4.92 -15.61 15.84
N ASP A 211 -6.08 -16.02 16.37
CA ASP A 211 -6.31 -16.18 17.80
C ASP A 211 -5.28 -17.14 18.44
N GLY A 212 -4.99 -18.26 17.78
CA GLY A 212 -3.98 -19.23 18.24
C GLY A 212 -2.55 -18.68 18.35
N CYS A 213 -2.27 -17.52 17.74
CA CYS A 213 -0.97 -16.85 17.84
C CYS A 213 -0.90 -15.83 18.98
N ILE A 214 -2.03 -15.30 19.45
CA ILE A 214 -2.07 -14.27 20.51
C ILE A 214 -1.34 -14.72 21.79
N PRO A 215 -1.48 -15.97 22.29
CA PRO A 215 -0.71 -16.43 23.45
C PRO A 215 0.80 -16.39 23.24
N LYS A 216 1.28 -16.64 22.01
CA LYS A 216 2.72 -16.57 21.68
C LYS A 216 3.25 -15.14 21.76
N ILE A 217 2.45 -14.16 21.34
CA ILE A 217 2.76 -12.73 21.47
C ILE A 217 2.77 -12.33 22.94
N MET A 218 1.72 -12.69 23.70
CA MET A 218 1.63 -12.38 25.12
C MET A 218 2.73 -13.00 25.97
N ALA A 219 3.26 -14.16 25.56
CA ALA A 219 4.42 -14.79 26.20
C ALA A 219 5.71 -13.95 26.10
N LEU A 220 5.79 -13.05 25.11
CA LEU A 220 6.88 -12.07 24.98
C LEU A 220 6.72 -10.86 25.92
N LYS A 221 5.57 -10.76 26.62
CA LYS A 221 5.23 -9.72 27.59
C LYS A 221 5.29 -8.29 27.00
N PRO A 222 4.50 -7.99 25.96
CA PRO A 222 4.39 -6.62 25.47
C PRO A 222 3.86 -5.69 26.57
N ASP A 223 4.39 -4.47 26.65
CA ASP A 223 3.81 -3.39 27.47
C ASP A 223 2.40 -3.04 26.98
N VAL A 224 2.21 -3.05 25.65
CA VAL A 224 0.95 -2.79 24.98
C VAL A 224 0.75 -3.79 23.83
N LEU A 225 -0.38 -4.50 23.82
CA LEU A 225 -0.88 -5.26 22.68
C LEU A 225 -2.10 -4.58 22.08
N ILE A 226 -2.12 -4.43 20.76
CA ILE A 226 -3.28 -3.95 20.00
C ILE A 226 -3.69 -5.01 18.99
N VAL A 227 -4.99 -5.29 18.90
CA VAL A 227 -5.59 -6.16 17.89
C VAL A 227 -6.75 -5.41 17.22
N THR A 228 -6.68 -5.25 15.90
CA THR A 228 -7.72 -4.57 15.10
C THR A 228 -7.64 -4.99 13.63
N GLY A 229 -8.67 -4.62 12.86
CA GLY A 229 -8.60 -4.57 11.39
C GLY A 229 -8.19 -3.19 10.88
N ASP A 230 -7.72 -3.14 9.64
CA ASP A 230 -7.53 -1.92 8.83
C ASP A 230 -8.84 -1.45 8.19
N HIS A 231 -9.72 -2.40 7.83
CA HIS A 231 -11.08 -2.15 7.35
C HIS A 231 -11.99 -3.37 7.52
N SER A 232 -13.29 -3.17 7.32
CA SER A 232 -14.28 -4.26 7.32
C SER A 232 -14.51 -4.83 5.92
N THR A 233 -14.38 -6.15 5.79
CA THR A 233 -14.71 -6.90 4.55
C THR A 233 -15.76 -7.99 4.84
N PRO A 234 -17.06 -7.66 4.91
CA PRO A 234 -18.10 -8.64 5.23
C PRO A 234 -18.24 -9.69 4.12
N SER A 235 -18.21 -10.98 4.47
CA SER A 235 -18.32 -12.08 3.50
C SER A 235 -19.62 -12.02 2.68
N LYS A 236 -20.70 -11.48 3.25
CA LYS A 236 -21.96 -11.27 2.54
C LYS A 236 -21.86 -10.25 1.39
N MET A 237 -20.98 -9.26 1.54
CA MET A 237 -20.78 -8.18 0.57
C MET A 237 -19.72 -8.49 -0.47
N LYS A 238 -18.76 -9.38 -0.16
CA LYS A 238 -17.63 -9.72 -1.06
C LYS A 238 -16.81 -8.49 -1.46
N SER A 239 -16.78 -7.49 -0.59
CA SER A 239 -16.12 -6.21 -0.81
C SER A 239 -15.81 -5.55 0.52
N HIS A 240 -14.91 -4.58 0.48
CA HIS A 240 -14.71 -3.67 1.59
C HIS A 240 -16.02 -2.90 1.87
N SER A 241 -16.18 -2.47 3.11
CA SER A 241 -17.34 -1.72 3.59
C SER A 241 -16.92 -0.64 4.57
N TRP A 242 -17.84 0.29 4.85
CA TRP A 242 -17.62 1.43 5.75
C TRP A 242 -17.90 1.12 7.22
N HIS A 243 -18.22 -0.14 7.56
CA HIS A 243 -18.50 -0.52 8.95
C HIS A 243 -17.24 -0.30 9.82
N PRO A 244 -17.41 0.09 11.10
CA PRO A 244 -16.29 0.21 12.01
C PRO A 244 -15.66 -1.16 12.28
N VAL A 245 -14.37 -1.16 12.60
CA VAL A 245 -13.61 -2.36 12.94
C VAL A 245 -13.53 -2.54 14.46
N PRO A 246 -13.64 -3.77 14.98
CA PRO A 246 -13.33 -4.07 16.38
C PRO A 246 -11.88 -3.70 16.70
N THR A 247 -11.65 -3.02 17.81
CA THR A 247 -10.30 -2.68 18.29
C THR A 247 -10.20 -3.04 19.76
N MET A 248 -9.14 -3.78 20.10
CA MET A 248 -8.75 -4.11 21.46
C MET A 248 -7.37 -3.56 21.73
N LEU A 249 -7.18 -2.93 22.90
CA LEU A 249 -5.90 -2.48 23.43
C LEU A 249 -5.76 -3.10 24.83
N VAL A 250 -4.64 -3.78 25.06
CA VAL A 250 -4.30 -4.41 26.33
C VAL A 250 -2.99 -3.83 26.81
N ALA A 251 -2.96 -3.33 28.05
CA ALA A 251 -1.78 -2.82 28.73
C ALA A 251 -2.01 -2.89 30.25
N GLU A 252 -0.94 -2.95 31.05
CA GLU A 252 -1.02 -3.07 32.51
C GLU A 252 -1.87 -1.95 33.15
N ASN A 253 -1.73 -0.73 32.65
CA ASN A 253 -2.40 0.47 33.14
C ASN A 253 -3.77 0.75 32.45
N CYS A 254 -4.34 -0.22 31.73
CA CYS A 254 -5.68 -0.09 31.19
C CYS A 254 -6.74 0.00 32.29
N ARG A 255 -7.75 0.84 32.08
CA ARG A 255 -9.02 0.71 32.80
C ARG A 255 -9.86 -0.32 32.07
N TYR A 256 -9.74 -1.57 32.49
CA TYR A 256 -10.51 -2.67 31.91
C TYR A 256 -12.02 -2.38 32.01
N ASP A 257 -12.72 -2.59 30.91
CA ASP A 257 -14.18 -2.62 30.88
C ASP A 257 -14.70 -4.04 31.20
N GLY A 258 -16.02 -4.23 31.13
CA GLY A 258 -16.65 -5.51 31.41
C GLY A 258 -16.63 -6.53 30.27
N SER A 259 -15.94 -6.25 29.16
CA SER A 259 -15.93 -7.13 27.98
C SER A 259 -15.11 -8.38 28.24
N THR A 260 -15.69 -9.55 27.96
CA THR A 260 -15.03 -10.86 28.10
C THR A 260 -14.80 -11.56 26.77
N GLU A 261 -15.16 -10.90 25.66
CA GLU A 261 -15.08 -11.43 24.31
C GLU A 261 -14.68 -10.30 23.34
N PHE A 262 -14.02 -10.67 22.24
CA PHE A 262 -13.61 -9.75 21.18
C PHE A 262 -14.43 -9.99 19.92
N GLY A 263 -15.14 -8.96 19.47
CA GLY A 263 -16.00 -9.01 18.30
C GLY A 263 -16.83 -7.74 18.15
N GLU A 264 -17.49 -7.57 17.01
CA GLU A 264 -18.21 -6.34 16.65
C GLU A 264 -19.22 -5.92 17.72
N ALA A 265 -20.07 -6.85 18.20
CA ALA A 265 -21.13 -6.55 19.17
C ALA A 265 -20.61 -6.15 20.56
N SER A 266 -19.44 -6.66 20.96
CA SER A 266 -18.84 -6.36 22.26
C SER A 266 -17.99 -5.09 22.20
N CYS A 267 -17.26 -4.86 21.11
CA CYS A 267 -16.55 -3.59 20.90
C CYS A 267 -17.48 -2.37 20.77
N LEU A 268 -18.74 -2.54 20.34
CA LEU A 268 -19.73 -1.45 20.36
C LEU A 268 -20.04 -0.92 21.78
N ARG A 269 -19.79 -1.72 22.81
CA ARG A 269 -20.04 -1.38 24.22
C ARG A 269 -18.75 -1.21 25.02
N GLY A 270 -17.59 -1.37 24.37
CA GLY A 270 -16.27 -1.28 25.01
C GLY A 270 -15.94 0.15 25.43
N GLY A 271 -15.11 0.28 26.46
CA GLY A 271 -14.73 1.54 27.09
C GLY A 271 -13.92 2.48 26.20
N LEU A 272 -13.31 1.97 25.11
CA LEU A 272 -12.64 2.79 24.09
C LEU A 272 -13.63 3.65 23.28
N GLY A 273 -14.90 3.24 23.19
CA GLY A 273 -15.89 3.87 22.34
C GLY A 273 -15.53 3.82 20.85
N GLN A 274 -16.13 4.72 20.06
CA GLN A 274 -15.81 4.86 18.64
C GLN A 274 -14.88 6.06 18.44
N PHE A 275 -13.73 5.81 17.82
CA PHE A 275 -12.71 6.83 17.57
C PHE A 275 -12.05 6.62 16.20
N GLU A 276 -11.37 7.65 15.70
CA GLU A 276 -10.62 7.54 14.45
C GLU A 276 -9.30 6.77 14.67
N ALA A 277 -9.02 5.79 13.81
CA ALA A 277 -7.83 4.93 13.91
C ALA A 277 -6.49 5.71 13.96
N LYS A 278 -6.43 6.93 13.42
CA LYS A 278 -5.24 7.80 13.51
C LYS A 278 -4.82 8.13 14.96
N TYR A 279 -5.73 8.02 15.92
CA TYR A 279 -5.45 8.24 17.35
C TYR A 279 -5.00 6.97 18.09
N LEU A 280 -5.07 5.80 17.46
CA LEU A 280 -4.72 4.52 18.09
C LEU A 280 -3.28 4.49 18.60
N MET A 281 -2.34 5.02 17.82
CA MET A 281 -0.94 5.11 18.24
C MET A 281 -0.75 6.02 19.46
N MET A 282 -1.52 7.10 19.57
CA MET A 282 -1.42 7.98 20.75
C MET A 282 -1.91 7.30 22.03
N LEU A 283 -2.97 6.48 21.92
CA LEU A 283 -3.41 5.64 23.03
C LEU A 283 -2.32 4.62 23.39
N ALA A 284 -1.72 3.96 22.41
CA ALA A 284 -0.63 3.01 22.65
C ALA A 284 0.56 3.67 23.36
N MET A 285 0.98 4.84 22.89
CA MET A 285 2.09 5.60 23.47
C MET A 285 1.81 6.05 24.90
N ALA A 286 0.56 6.46 25.19
CA ALA A 286 0.14 6.82 26.54
C ALA A 286 0.24 5.61 27.48
N HIS A 287 -0.25 4.45 27.05
CA HIS A 287 -0.19 3.22 27.83
C HIS A 287 1.25 2.71 28.03
N ALA A 288 2.11 2.88 27.04
CA ALA A 288 3.54 2.53 27.10
C ALA A 288 4.38 3.54 27.91
N GLY A 289 3.80 4.62 28.45
CA GLY A 289 4.54 5.64 29.21
C GLY A 289 5.52 6.45 28.35
N ARG A 290 5.23 6.60 27.05
CA ARG A 290 6.11 7.24 26.04
C ARG A 290 5.67 8.65 25.66
N LEU A 291 4.75 9.25 26.43
CA LEU A 291 4.28 10.62 26.20
C LEU A 291 4.81 11.56 27.29
N ASP A 292 5.32 12.72 26.87
CA ASP A 292 5.67 13.82 27.77
C ASP A 292 4.48 14.76 28.01
N LYS A 293 4.51 15.46 29.14
CA LYS A 293 3.57 16.55 29.39
C LYS A 293 3.85 17.71 28.44
N TYR A 294 2.79 18.25 27.85
CA TYR A 294 2.89 19.47 27.06
C TYR A 294 2.66 20.71 27.94
N GLY A 295 3.68 21.56 28.07
CA GLY A 295 3.56 22.89 28.67
C GLY A 295 3.66 22.99 30.20
N ALA A 296 4.18 21.97 30.90
CA ALA A 296 4.42 21.99 32.35
C ALA A 296 5.65 21.17 32.75
#